data_AF-A0A9E4FML6-F1
#
_entry.id   AF-A0A9E4FML6-F1
#
_cell.length_a   1.000
_cell.length_b   1.000
_cell.length_c   1.000
_cell.angle_alpha   90.00
_cell.angle_beta   90.00
_cell.angle_gamma   90.00
#
_symmetry.space_group_name_H-M   'P 1'
#
loop_
_entity.id
_entity.type
_entity.pdbx_description
1 polymer ?
#
loop_
_entity_poly.entity_id
_entity_poly.type
_entity_poly.pdbx_seq_one_letter_code
_entity_poly.pdbx_strand_id
1 'polypeptide(L)'
;GYGGEDITRLLGNEGIVRNRRKLLATIENACTMQILSAEHGSFHAYLRSLDALDYYARVKELSKRFGGIGRTGAFVFLYCVNEETPDWTER
;
A
#
# COMPACT_ATOMS: atom_id res chain seq x y z
N GLY A 1 -10.25 -7.08 14.19
CA GLY A 1 -8.89 -6.89 13.65
C GLY A 1 -8.15 -8.21 13.66
N TYR A 2 -7.06 -8.33 12.90
CA TYR A 2 -6.22 -9.54 12.87
C TYR A 2 -5.31 -9.59 14.10
N GLY A 3 -5.31 -10.72 14.81
CA GLY A 3 -4.55 -10.91 16.05
C GLY A 3 -3.34 -11.85 15.92
N GLY A 4 -2.69 -12.14 17.05
CA GLY A 4 -1.55 -13.07 17.11
C GLY A 4 -1.87 -14.48 16.61
N GLU A 5 -3.07 -14.98 16.90
CA GLU A 5 -3.55 -16.29 16.44
C GLU A 5 -3.74 -16.34 14.92
N ASP A 6 -4.25 -15.26 14.31
CA ASP A 6 -4.37 -15.16 12.86
C ASP A 6 -3.01 -15.15 12.16
N ILE A 7 -2.02 -14.46 12.74
CA ILE A 7 -0.66 -14.44 12.20
C ILE A 7 -0.07 -15.85 12.22
N THR A 8 -0.22 -16.57 13.34
CA THR A 8 0.25 -17.97 13.46
C THR A 8 -0.45 -18.87 12.45
N ARG A 9 -1.78 -18.75 12.29
CA ARG A 9 -2.54 -19.48 11.29
C ARG A 9 -2.06 -19.19 9.86
N LEU A 10 -1.82 -17.92 9.53
CA LEU A 10 -1.33 -17.51 8.21
C LEU A 10 0.10 -17.98 7.94
N LEU A 11 0.97 -18.05 8.96
CA LEU A 11 2.31 -18.62 8.82
C LEU A 11 2.29 -20.13 8.51
N GLY A 12 1.20 -20.83 8.83
CA GLY A 12 0.98 -22.23 8.43
C GLY A 12 0.34 -22.40 7.05
N ASN A 13 -0.10 -21.34 6.39
CA ASN A 13 -0.81 -21.42 5.11
C ASN A 13 0.18 -21.53 3.93
N GLU A 14 0.14 -22.63 3.18
CA GLU A 14 1.03 -22.90 2.04
C GLU A 14 0.63 -22.16 0.76
N GLY A 15 -0.60 -21.65 0.68
CA GLY A 15 -1.08 -20.86 -0.46
C GLY A 15 -0.56 -19.43 -0.50
N ILE A 16 0.25 -19.01 0.49
CA ILE A 16 0.78 -17.64 0.58
C ILE A 16 2.28 -17.62 0.87
N VAL A 17 2.90 -16.47 0.63
CA VAL A 17 4.28 -16.23 1.05
C VAL A 17 4.33 -16.12 2.58
N ARG A 18 4.88 -17.15 3.24
CA ARG A 18 5.01 -17.27 4.71
C ARG A 18 6.09 -16.36 5.30
N ASN A 19 5.95 -15.05 5.09
CA ASN A 19 6.86 -14.04 5.64
C ASN A 19 6.13 -13.18 6.67
N ARG A 20 6.49 -13.32 7.94
CA ARG A 20 5.84 -12.63 9.07
C ARG A 20 5.81 -11.11 8.89
N ARG A 21 6.89 -10.50 8.38
CA ARG A 21 6.96 -9.05 8.16
C ARG A 21 5.98 -8.59 7.08
N LYS A 22 5.87 -9.34 5.97
CA LYS A 22 4.90 -9.03 4.90
C LYS A 22 3.45 -9.18 5.37
N LEU A 23 3.16 -10.20 6.19
CA LEU A 23 1.83 -10.41 6.77
C LEU A 23 1.41 -9.24 7.65
N LEU A 24 2.27 -8.85 8.59
CA LEU A 24 2.02 -7.72 9.49
C LEU A 24 1.81 -6.42 8.70
N ALA A 25 2.71 -6.13 7.75
CA ALA A 25 2.57 -4.96 6.89
C ALA A 25 1.25 -4.97 6.09
N THR A 26 0.81 -6.14 5.61
CA THR A 26 -0.47 -6.25 4.88
C THR A 26 -1.67 -5.94 5.78
N ILE A 27 -1.66 -6.42 7.02
CA ILE A 27 -2.72 -6.12 8.02
C ILE A 27 -2.75 -4.62 8.33
N GLU A 28 -1.60 -4.03 8.63
CA GLU A 28 -1.48 -2.59 8.89
C GLU A 28 -1.91 -1.75 7.69
N ASN A 29 -1.48 -2.13 6.48
CA ASN A 29 -1.86 -1.45 5.24
C ASN A 29 -3.37 -1.51 5.00
N ALA A 30 -4.01 -2.65 5.25
CA ALA A 30 -5.47 -2.78 5.13
C ALA A 30 -6.20 -1.84 6.11
N CYS A 31 -5.73 -1.72 7.35
CA CYS A 31 -6.26 -0.74 8.31
C CYS A 31 -6.07 0.69 7.80
N THR A 32 -4.87 1.04 7.33
CA THR A 32 -4.58 2.36 6.75
C THR A 32 -5.49 2.68 5.58
N MET A 33 -5.73 1.74 4.66
CA MET A 33 -6.66 1.93 3.54
C MET A 33 -8.10 2.18 4.02
N GLN A 34 -8.56 1.48 5.06
CA GLN A 34 -9.90 1.68 5.62
C GLN A 34 -10.03 3.07 6.26
N ILE A 35 -9.03 3.52 7.01
CA ILE A 35 -9.00 4.87 7.61
C ILE A 35 -9.07 5.93 6.52
N LEU A 36 -8.19 5.87 5.53
CA LEU A 36 -8.16 6.82 4.42
C LEU A 36 -9.46 6.82 3.61
N SER A 37 -10.05 5.65 3.42
CA SER A 37 -11.34 5.53 2.73
C SER A 37 -12.47 6.17 3.54
N ALA A 38 -12.47 6.04 4.87
CA ALA A 38 -13.45 6.68 5.73
C ALA A 38 -13.28 8.21 5.74
N GLU A 39 -12.05 8.71 5.76
CA GLU A 39 -11.73 10.14 5.77
C GLU A 39 -12.08 10.84 4.45
N HIS A 40 -11.83 10.19 3.31
CA HIS A 40 -12.01 10.78 1.98
C HIS A 40 -13.26 10.27 1.24
N GLY A 41 -14.03 9.36 1.84
CA GLY A 41 -15.18 8.68 1.23
C GLY A 41 -14.81 7.46 0.37
N SER A 42 -13.59 7.37 -0.15
CA SER A 42 -13.02 6.17 -0.78
C SER A 42 -11.50 6.27 -0.89
N PHE A 43 -10.82 5.13 -1.11
CA PHE A 43 -9.38 5.16 -1.39
C PHE A 43 -9.06 5.87 -2.71
N HIS A 44 -9.96 5.80 -3.71
CA HIS A 44 -9.80 6.56 -4.94
C HIS A 44 -9.85 8.07 -4.69
N ALA A 45 -10.82 8.54 -3.90
CA ALA A 45 -10.91 9.95 -3.51
C ALA A 45 -9.68 10.40 -2.70
N TYR A 46 -9.10 9.52 -1.88
CA TYR A 46 -7.80 9.77 -1.26
C TYR A 46 -6.69 9.97 -2.30
N LEU A 47 -6.59 9.10 -3.33
CA LEU A 47 -5.61 9.29 -4.41
C LEU A 47 -5.79 10.62 -5.14
N ARG A 48 -7.05 11.01 -5.41
CA ARG A 48 -7.38 12.32 -6.01
C ARG A 48 -6.98 13.50 -5.14
N SER A 49 -7.03 13.35 -3.82
CA SER A 49 -6.53 14.39 -2.89
C SER A 49 -5.02 14.66 -3.02
N LEU A 50 -4.27 13.74 -3.66
CA LEU A 50 -2.85 13.87 -3.93
C LEU A 50 -2.53 14.41 -5.33
N ASP A 51 -3.53 14.74 -6.16
CA ASP A 51 -3.31 15.14 -7.55
C ASP A 51 -2.52 16.46 -7.68
N ALA A 52 -2.49 17.29 -6.63
CA ALA A 52 -1.67 18.50 -6.59
C ALA A 52 -0.17 18.21 -6.34
N LEU A 53 0.19 16.99 -5.97
CA LEU A 53 1.56 16.57 -5.71
C LEU A 53 2.20 16.02 -6.98
N ASP A 54 3.48 16.33 -7.18
CA ASP A 54 4.28 15.65 -8.19
C ASP A 54 4.47 14.15 -7.86
N TYR A 55 4.90 13.38 -8.86
CA TYR A 55 5.11 11.94 -8.74
C TYR A 55 6.01 11.56 -7.54
N TYR A 56 7.12 12.26 -7.31
CA TYR A 56 8.04 11.91 -6.24
C TYR A 56 7.46 12.19 -4.85
N ALA A 57 6.69 13.27 -4.72
CA ALA A 57 5.93 13.59 -3.52
C ALA A 57 4.83 12.54 -3.25
N ARG A 58 4.12 12.08 -4.29
CA ARG A 58 3.14 10.98 -4.17
C ARG A 58 3.80 9.67 -3.73
N VAL A 59 4.94 9.32 -4.33
CA VAL A 59 5.73 8.13 -3.92
C VAL A 59 6.18 8.24 -2.47
N LYS A 60 6.68 9.41 -2.04
CA LYS A 60 7.10 9.65 -0.66
C LYS A 60 5.94 9.51 0.32
N GLU A 61 4.77 10.05 -0.04
CA GLU A 61 3.58 9.98 0.79
C GLU A 61 3.09 8.54 0.96
N LEU A 62 3.00 7.79 -0.14
CA LEU A 62 2.62 6.36 -0.09
C LEU A 62 3.64 5.53 0.69
N SER A 63 4.93 5.77 0.48
CA SER A 63 5.99 5.03 1.17
C SER A 63 6.04 5.32 2.68
N LYS A 64 5.59 6.51 3.10
CA LYS A 64 5.48 6.88 4.51
C LYS A 64 4.29 6.21 5.19
N ARG A 65 3.15 6.09 4.49
CA ARG A 65 1.91 5.56 5.07
C ARG A 65 1.82 4.04 5.05
N PHE A 66 2.39 3.40 4.03
CA PHE A 66 2.23 1.96 3.82
C PHE A 66 3.53 1.19 4.08
N GLY A 67 3.43 0.16 4.93
CA GLY A 67 4.52 -0.73 5.25
C GLY A 67 4.93 -1.58 4.05
N GLY A 68 6.23 -1.69 3.81
CA GLY A 68 6.78 -2.49 2.70
C GLY A 68 6.61 -1.88 1.31
N ILE A 69 6.08 -0.65 1.21
CA ILE A 69 6.00 0.12 -0.03
C ILE A 69 7.19 1.07 -0.07
N GLY A 70 8.29 0.63 -0.69
CA GLY A 70 9.39 1.53 -1.06
C GLY A 70 9.14 2.22 -2.40
N ARG A 71 10.11 2.99 -2.90
CA ARG A 71 10.03 3.71 -4.19
C ARG A 71 9.45 2.85 -5.32
N THR A 72 10.04 1.68 -5.56
CA THR A 72 9.59 0.76 -6.61
C THR A 72 8.21 0.16 -6.35
N GLY A 73 7.86 -0.11 -5.09
CA GLY A 73 6.54 -0.61 -4.74
C GLY A 73 5.44 0.44 -4.97
N ALA A 74 5.72 1.69 -4.62
CA ALA A 74 4.82 2.82 -4.87
C ALA A 74 4.65 3.06 -6.37
N PHE A 75 5.74 3.04 -7.13
CA PHE A 75 5.70 3.11 -8.59
C PHE A 75 4.81 2.03 -9.19
N VAL A 76 5.07 0.75 -8.86
CA VAL A 76 4.30 -0.37 -9.42
C VAL A 76 2.81 -0.25 -9.05
N PHE A 77 2.51 0.16 -7.82
CA PHE A 77 1.13 0.41 -7.40
C PHE A 77 0.46 1.49 -8.26
N LEU A 78 1.07 2.68 -8.36
CA LEU A 78 0.54 3.81 -9.13
C LEU A 78 0.37 3.44 -10.62
N TYR A 79 1.36 2.75 -11.20
CA TYR A 79 1.29 2.25 -12.56
C TYR A 79 0.12 1.27 -12.76
N CYS A 80 -0.05 0.29 -11.87
CA CYS A 80 -1.12 -0.70 -11.97
C CYS A 80 -2.53 -0.12 -11.81
N VAL A 81 -2.67 1.03 -11.15
CA VAL A 81 -3.96 1.72 -10.97
C VAL A 81 -4.14 2.90 -11.93
N ASN A 82 -3.34 2.96 -13.01
CA ASN A 82 -3.40 3.96 -14.08
C ASN A 82 -3.22 5.41 -13.60
N GLU A 83 -2.38 5.62 -12.59
CA GLU A 83 -1.96 6.95 -12.17
C GLU A 83 -0.79 7.45 -13.01
N GLU A 84 -0.63 8.77 -13.07
CA GLU A 84 0.52 9.38 -13.73
C GLU A 84 1.83 8.92 -13.07
N THR A 85 2.69 8.30 -13.87
CA THR A 85 3.99 7.77 -13.48
C THR A 85 5.00 8.01 -14.60
N PRO A 86 6.31 8.09 -14.28
CA PRO A 86 7.36 8.08 -15.30
C PRO A 86 7.30 6.81 -16.14
N ASP A 87 8.04 6.79 -17.25
CA ASP A 87 8.21 5.56 -18.00
C ASP A 87 8.78 4.44 -17.11
N TRP A 88 8.40 3.20 -17.39
CA TRP A 88 8.86 2.03 -16.63
C TRP A 88 10.38 1.93 -16.52
N THR A 89 11.10 2.42 -17.52
CA THR A 89 12.56 2.47 -17.55
C THR A 89 13.18 3.54 -16.65
N GLU A 90 12.39 4.50 -16.17
CA GLU A 90 12.81 5.66 -15.38
C GLU A 90 12.34 5.60 -13.90
N ARG A 91 11.85 4.43 -13.46
CA ARG A 91 11.22 4.22 -12.13
C ARG A 91 12.12 4.34 -10.90
#